data_AF-A0A1G2LNB0-F1
#
_entry.id   AF-A0A1G2LNB0-F1
#
_cell.length_a   1.000
_cell.length_b   1.000
_cell.length_c   1.000
_cell.angle_alpha   90.00
_cell.angle_beta   90.00
_cell.angle_gamma   90.00
#
_symmetry.space_group_name_H-M   'P 1'
#
loop_
_entity.id
_entity.type
_entity.pdbx_description
1 polymer ?
#
loop_
_entity_poly.entity_id
_entity_poly.type
_entity_poly.pdbx_seq_one_letter_code
_entity_poly.pdbx_strand_id
1 'polypeptide(L)' 'MLIIKAYENLNIIDEIKILNTGKKTKNGRSIYKILMPEGYENKKIYHYRKNGWKELTKKALKVITGKRK' A
#
# COMPACT_ATOMS: atom_id res chain seq x y z
N MET A 1 -7.76 8.19 1.80
CA MET A 1 -6.54 7.88 1.00
C MET A 1 -5.37 7.89 1.95
N LEU A 2 -4.47 6.92 1.89
CA LEU A 2 -3.22 6.93 2.66
C LEU A 2 -2.06 7.09 1.68
N ILE A 3 -1.15 8.02 1.92
CA ILE A 3 0.03 8.23 1.09
C ILE A 3 1.25 7.84 1.92
N ILE A 4 2.14 7.04 1.33
CA ILE A 4 3.41 6.67 1.94
C ILE A 4 4.50 7.19 1.00
N LYS A 5 5.40 8.00 1.55
CA LYS A 5 6.54 8.57 0.83
C LYS A 5 7.81 8.02 1.44
N ALA A 6 8.71 7.52 0.61
CA ALA A 6 10.07 7.19 1.00
C ALA A 6 10.97 8.40 0.72
N TYR A 7 11.87 8.69 1.67
CA TYR A 7 12.76 9.84 1.59
C TYR A 7 14.23 9.39 1.67
N GLU A 8 15.09 10.05 0.92
CA GLU A 8 16.55 9.98 1.04
C GLU A 8 17.06 11.43 1.12
N ASN A 9 17.81 11.76 2.18
CA ASN A 9 18.29 13.14 2.44
C ASN A 9 17.18 14.21 2.31
N LEU A 10 16.00 13.93 2.90
CA LEU A 10 14.79 14.78 2.82
C LEU A 10 14.15 14.92 1.42
N ASN A 11 14.74 14.32 0.39
CA ASN A 11 14.16 14.26 -0.95
C ASN A 11 13.25 13.04 -1.07
N ILE A 12 12.08 13.19 -1.69
CA ILE A 12 11.19 12.06 -1.97
C ILE A 12 11.80 11.24 -3.09
N ILE A 13 12.10 9.98 -2.82
CA ILE A 13 12.62 9.03 -3.82
C ILE A 13 11.54 8.12 -4.39
N ASP A 14 10.47 7.89 -3.63
CA ASP A 14 9.38 7.02 -4.03
C ASP A 14 8.09 7.44 -3.30
N GLU A 15 6.96 7.39 -3.99
CA GLU A 15 5.64 7.67 -3.42
C GLU A 15 4.66 6.59 -3.87
N ILE A 16 4.01 5.96 -2.90
CA ILE A 16 2.88 5.06 -3.14
C ILE A 16 1.60 5.61 -2.54
N LYS A 17 0.49 5.43 -3.26
CA LYS A 17 -0.85 5.82 -2.79
C LYS A 17 -1.69 4.59 -2.52
N ILE A 18 -2.22 4.46 -1.31
CA ILE A 18 -3.12 3.38 -0.92
C ILE A 18 -4.56 3.89 -0.94
N LEU A 19 -5.34 3.36 -1.87
CA LEU A 19 -6.74 3.67 -2.07
C LEU A 19 -7.61 2.54 -1.53
N ASN A 20 -8.57 2.87 -0.67
CA ASN A 20 -9.61 1.93 -0.30
C ASN A 20 -10.60 1.82 -1.46
N THR A 21 -10.82 0.60 -1.95
CA THR A 21 -11.73 0.36 -3.08
C THR A 21 -13.21 0.35 -2.69
N GLY A 22 -13.52 0.43 -1.39
CA GLY A 22 -14.88 0.27 -0.86
C GLY A 22 -15.34 -1.20 -0.80
N LYS A 23 -14.66 -2.11 -1.51
CA LYS A 23 -15.01 -3.53 -1.56
C LYS A 23 -14.41 -4.31 -0.39
N LYS A 24 -15.08 -5.39 -0.01
CA LYS A 24 -14.64 -6.34 1.03
C LYS A 24 -14.63 -7.77 0.48
N THR A 25 -13.76 -8.60 1.01
CA THR A 25 -13.81 -10.06 0.78
C THR A 25 -14.90 -10.71 1.63
N LYS A 26 -15.29 -11.94 1.28
CA LYS A 26 -16.24 -12.75 2.09
C LYS A 26 -15.80 -12.88 3.55
N ASN A 27 -14.49 -12.89 3.81
CA ASN A 27 -13.92 -13.02 5.15
C ASN A 27 -13.76 -11.67 5.88
N GLY A 28 -14.41 -10.60 5.40
CA GLY A 28 -14.44 -9.29 6.05
C GLY A 28 -13.21 -8.39 5.84
N ARG A 29 -12.25 -8.76 4.97
CA ARG A 29 -11.07 -7.92 4.68
C ARG A 29 -11.44 -6.83 3.68
N SER A 30 -11.11 -5.59 3.99
CA SER A 30 -11.19 -4.49 3.02
C SER A 30 -10.11 -4.65 1.95
N ILE A 31 -10.48 -4.31 0.71
CA ILE A 31 -9.59 -4.39 -0.45
C ILE A 31 -9.04 -2.99 -0.72
N TYR A 32 -7.72 -2.89 -0.77
CA TYR A 32 -7.00 -1.66 -1.07
C TYR A 32 -6.19 -1.82 -2.37
N LYS A 33 -6.16 -0.76 -3.18
CA LYS A 33 -5.29 -0.65 -4.36
C LYS A 33 -4.09 0.20 -3.99
N ILE A 34 -2.89 -0.30 -4.23
CA ILE A 34 -1.64 0.45 -4.14
C ILE A 34 -1.32 0.96 -5.54
N LEU A 35 -1.31 2.28 -5.68
CA LEU A 35 -0.78 2.95 -6.86
C LEU A 35 0.74 3.04 -6.69
N MET A 36 1.44 2.32 -7.57
CA MET A 36 2.90 2.32 -7.62
C MET A 36 3.39 3.50 -8.47
N PRO A 37 4.69 3.86 -8.40
CA PRO A 37 5.30 4.83 -9.30
C PRO A 37 5.22 4.41 -10.76
N GLU A 38 5.48 5.35 -11.65
CA GLU A 38 5.59 5.11 -13.08
C GLU A 38 6.62 4.01 -13.39
N GLY A 39 6.31 3.14 -14.36
CA GLY A 39 7.11 1.96 -14.67
C GLY A 39 6.85 0.72 -13.79
N TYR A 40 6.03 0.83 -12.74
CA TYR A 40 5.69 -0.29 -11.85
C TYR A 40 4.21 -0.68 -11.90
N GLU A 41 3.95 -1.98 -11.81
CA GLU A 41 2.58 -2.48 -11.75
C GLU A 41 1.89 -2.17 -10.42
N ASN A 42 0.71 -1.56 -10.49
CA ASN A 42 -0.20 -1.41 -9.36
C ASN A 42 -0.47 -2.74 -8.64
N LYS A 43 -0.56 -2.70 -7.31
CA LYS A 43 -0.80 -3.89 -6.48
C LYS A 43 -2.12 -3.80 -5.72
N LYS A 44 -2.61 -4.95 -5.27
CA LYS A 44 -3.79 -5.06 -4.39
C LYS A 44 -3.37 -5.65 -3.06
N ILE A 45 -3.90 -5.09 -1.96
CA ILE A 45 -3.69 -5.63 -0.62
C ILE A 45 -5.03 -5.80 0.10
N TYR A 46 -5.10 -6.84 0.93
CA TYR A 46 -6.27 -7.19 1.73
C TYR A 46 -5.97 -6.94 3.20
N HIS A 47 -6.80 -6.16 3.88
CA HIS A 47 -6.53 -5.77 5.25
C HIS A 47 -7.79 -5.65 6.10
N TYR A 48 -7.68 -6.02 7.38
CA TYR A 48 -8.76 -5.82 8.34
C TYR A 48 -8.68 -4.40 8.89
N ARG A 49 -9.75 -3.61 8.70
CA ARG A 49 -9.78 -2.21 9.16
C ARG A 49 -9.54 -2.07 10.67
N LYS A 50 -9.98 -3.04 11.47
CA LYS A 50 -9.76 -3.11 12.93
C LYS A 50 -8.29 -3.17 13.34
N ASN A 51 -7.39 -3.61 12.45
CA ASN A 51 -5.95 -3.66 12.74
C ASN A 51 -5.26 -2.29 12.51
N GLY A 52 -6.02 -1.25 12.12
CA GLY A 52 -5.51 0.11 11.94
C GLY A 52 -4.65 0.31 10.69
N TRP A 53 -4.27 1.57 10.45
CA TRP A 53 -3.51 1.98 9.26
C TRP A 53 -2.00 1.67 9.38
N LYS A 54 -1.45 1.57 10.59
CA LYS A 54 -0.02 1.24 10.81
C LYS A 54 0.31 -0.15 10.27
N GLU A 55 -0.52 -1.15 10.56
CA GLU A 55 -0.36 -2.50 10.05
C GLU A 55 -0.60 -2.59 8.53
N LEU A 56 -1.56 -1.82 8.01
CA LEU A 56 -1.78 -1.68 6.56
C LEU A 56 -0.51 -1.18 5.86
N THR A 57 0.15 -0.18 6.45
CA THR A 57 1.38 0.44 5.96
C THR A 57 2.53 -0.57 5.93
N LYS A 58 2.78 -1.27 7.04
CA LYS A 58 3.81 -2.33 7.10
C LYS A 58 3.57 -3.41 6.03
N LYS A 59 2.31 -3.81 5.84
CA LYS A 59 1.94 -4.79 4.83
C LYS A 59 2.18 -4.28 3.41
N ALA A 60 1.83 -3.02 3.13
CA ALA A 60 2.10 -2.39 1.85
C ALA A 60 3.61 -2.30 1.57
N LEU A 61 4.41 -1.88 2.56
CA LEU A 61 5.87 -1.81 2.47
C LEU A 61 6.50 -3.18 2.18
N LYS A 62 6.02 -4.27 2.80
CA LYS A 62 6.49 -5.63 2.48
C LYS A 62 6.19 -6.05 1.05
N VAL A 63 5.02 -5.67 0.52
CA VAL A 63 4.59 -6.00 -0.85
C VAL A 63 5.47 -5.30 -1.90
N ILE A 64 5.85 -4.04 -1.64
CA ILE A 64 6.67 -3.26 -2.58
C ILE A 64 8.16 -3.59 -2.48
N THR A 65 8.68 -3.90 -1.29
CA THR A 65 10.11 -4.22 -1.09
C THR A 65 10.47 -5.64 -1.56
N GLY A 66 9.55 -6.60 -1.48
CA GLY A 66 9.78 -7.99 -1.87
C GLY A 66 9.90 -8.26 -3.39
N LYS A 67 9.95 -7.22 -4.24
CA LYS A 67 9.94 -7.35 -5.71
C LYS A 67 11.09 -6.65 -6.45
N ARG A 68 12.19 -6.29 -5.78
CA ARG A 68 13.44 -5.98 -6.52
C ARG A 68 14.01 -7.32 -7.06
N LYS A 69 13.69 -7.64 -8.31
CA LYS A 69 14.42 -8.61 -9.14
C LYS A 69 15.23 -7.83 -10.15
#